data_AF-A0A2D9LLK1-F1
#
_entry.id   AF-A0A2D9LLK1-F1
#
_cell.length_a   1.000
_cell.length_b   1.000
_cell.length_c   1.000
_cell.angle_alpha   90.00
_cell.angle_beta   90.00
_cell.angle_gamma   90.00
#
_symmetry.space_group_name_H-M   'P 1'
#
loop_
_entity.id
_entity.type
_entity.pdbx_description
1 polymer ?
#
loop_
_entity_poly.entity_id
_entity_poly.type
_entity_poly.pdbx_seq_one_letter_code
_entity_poly.pdbx_strand_id
1 'polypeptide(L)'
;MSHFIQLHLLTSYPPANLNRDDLGRPKTALMGGAKRLRVSSQSLKRTWRTSALFEEALAGHVGTRTKRLGSEAYKELKEKGLDEKTAAASAEKIAGVFGKLRKVEKGEAKEFEIEQLVHVGLEERQAISALVETLAAEKREPNDDELKLLRHKPAAADVALFGRMLA
;
A
#
# COMPACT_ATOMS: atom_id res chain seq x y z
N MET A 1 7.80 -7.06 -33.25
CA MET A 1 8.49 -6.74 -31.98
C MET A 1 8.08 -7.76 -30.93
N SER A 2 8.99 -8.23 -30.07
CA SER A 2 8.66 -9.15 -28.98
C SER A 2 8.00 -8.41 -27.82
N HIS A 3 6.88 -8.95 -27.30
CA HIS A 3 6.11 -8.35 -26.19
C HIS A 3 6.52 -8.86 -24.80
N PHE A 4 7.30 -9.94 -24.73
CA PHE A 4 7.63 -10.62 -23.48
C PHE A 4 9.14 -10.69 -23.26
N ILE A 5 9.57 -10.40 -22.04
CA ILE A 5 10.94 -10.58 -21.56
C ILE A 5 10.91 -11.69 -20.51
N GLN A 6 11.70 -12.75 -20.72
CA GLN A 6 11.83 -13.87 -19.78
C GLN A 6 13.22 -13.88 -19.16
N LEU A 7 13.28 -13.94 -17.83
CA LEU A 7 14.53 -13.96 -17.06
C LEU A 7 14.62 -15.29 -16.31
N HIS A 8 15.67 -16.05 -16.57
CA HIS A 8 15.95 -17.34 -15.92
C HIS A 8 17.26 -17.23 -15.14
N LEU A 9 17.21 -17.53 -13.83
CA LEU A 9 18.36 -17.42 -12.95
C LEU A 9 18.55 -18.73 -12.18
N LEU A 10 19.81 -19.17 -12.10
CA LEU A 10 20.26 -20.21 -11.19
C LEU A 10 21.14 -19.57 -10.11
N THR A 11 20.67 -19.58 -8.88
CA THR A 11 21.33 -18.91 -7.76
C THR A 11 21.59 -19.92 -6.64
N SER A 12 22.86 -20.07 -6.27
CA SER A 12 23.26 -20.85 -5.10
C SER A 12 23.22 -19.96 -3.86
N TYR A 13 22.77 -20.51 -2.74
CA TYR A 13 22.76 -19.85 -1.45
C TYR A 13 23.59 -20.67 -0.46
N PRO A 14 24.41 -20.03 0.39
CA PRO A 14 25.04 -20.71 1.51
C PRO A 14 23.97 -21.20 2.51
N PRO A 15 24.33 -22.02 3.51
CA PRO A 15 23.39 -22.46 4.54
C PRO A 15 22.65 -21.27 5.20
N ALA A 16 21.37 -21.11 4.86
CA ALA A 16 20.55 -19.99 5.31
C ALA A 16 19.05 -20.33 5.28
N ASN A 17 18.28 -19.74 6.20
CA ASN A 17 16.81 -19.81 6.20
C ASN A 17 16.21 -18.55 5.55
N LEU A 18 16.27 -18.46 4.22
CA LEU A 18 15.87 -17.28 3.45
C LEU A 18 14.39 -16.91 3.60
N ASN A 19 13.52 -17.91 3.72
CA ASN A 19 12.09 -17.70 3.88
C ASN A 19 11.47 -18.85 4.68
N ARG A 20 10.87 -18.50 5.82
CA ARG A 20 10.26 -19.43 6.77
C ARG A 20 8.74 -19.39 6.77
N ASP A 21 8.13 -20.46 7.28
CA ASP A 21 6.72 -20.53 7.62
C ASP A 21 6.43 -19.93 9.01
N ASP A 22 5.18 -20.03 9.43
CA ASP A 22 4.65 -19.58 10.71
C ASP A 22 5.27 -20.32 11.92
N LEU A 23 5.76 -21.54 11.73
CA LEU A 23 6.48 -22.32 12.74
C LEU A 23 7.99 -22.12 12.68
N GLY A 24 8.48 -21.19 11.84
CA GLY A 24 9.89 -20.86 11.68
C GLY A 24 10.69 -21.83 10.81
N ARG A 25 10.05 -22.83 10.21
CA ARG A 25 10.69 -23.83 9.35
C ARG A 25 10.90 -23.27 7.94
N PRO A 26 11.96 -23.65 7.23
CA PRO A 26 12.15 -23.23 5.84
C PRO A 26 10.96 -23.65 4.97
N LYS A 27 10.47 -22.74 4.13
CA LYS A 27 9.41 -23.09 3.17
C LYS A 27 9.93 -24.11 2.17
N THR A 28 9.10 -25.12 1.89
CA THR A 28 9.44 -26.20 0.97
C THR A 28 8.33 -26.45 -0.05
N ALA A 29 8.66 -27.20 -1.10
CA ALA A 29 7.71 -27.74 -2.07
C ALA A 29 8.16 -29.13 -2.53
N LEU A 30 7.21 -29.98 -2.96
CA LEU A 30 7.52 -31.23 -3.64
C LEU A 30 7.70 -30.95 -5.14
N MET A 31 8.82 -31.37 -5.70
CA MET A 31 9.11 -31.20 -7.13
C MET A 31 9.92 -32.40 -7.62
N GLY A 32 9.36 -33.14 -8.59
CA GLY A 32 9.98 -34.35 -9.15
C GLY A 32 10.20 -35.44 -8.09
N GLY A 33 9.24 -35.64 -7.19
CA GLY A 33 9.30 -36.66 -6.13
C GLY A 33 10.18 -36.32 -4.92
N ALA A 34 10.91 -35.20 -4.94
CA ALA A 34 11.78 -34.77 -3.84
C ALA A 34 11.30 -33.46 -3.20
N LYS A 35 11.56 -33.31 -1.90
CA LYS A 35 11.32 -32.06 -1.16
C LYS A 35 12.44 -31.06 -1.45
N ARG A 36 12.10 -29.85 -1.88
CA ARG A 36 13.04 -28.77 -2.17
C ARG A 36 12.74 -27.54 -1.34
N LEU A 37 13.78 -26.78 -0.99
CA LEU A 37 13.62 -25.43 -0.43
C LEU A 37 12.95 -24.52 -1.46
N ARG A 38 12.10 -23.61 -0.99
CA ARG A 38 11.41 -22.65 -1.83
C ARG A 38 11.41 -21.28 -1.18
N VAL A 39 11.83 -20.27 -1.92
CA VAL A 39 11.59 -18.87 -1.57
C VAL A 39 10.28 -18.44 -2.20
N SER A 40 9.35 -17.92 -1.40
CA SER A 40 8.05 -17.51 -1.93
C SER A 40 8.17 -16.30 -2.85
N SER A 41 7.36 -16.25 -3.92
CA SER A 41 7.44 -15.18 -4.93
C SER A 41 7.18 -13.79 -4.33
N GLN A 42 6.32 -13.69 -3.32
CA GLN A 42 6.08 -12.47 -2.57
C GLN A 42 7.31 -11.98 -1.78
N SER A 43 8.13 -12.91 -1.26
CA SER A 43 9.37 -12.57 -0.55
C SER A 43 10.38 -11.95 -1.51
N LEU A 44 10.53 -12.55 -2.69
CA LEU A 44 11.40 -12.04 -3.75
C LEU A 44 10.93 -10.68 -4.26
N LYS A 45 9.65 -10.57 -4.65
CA LYS A 45 9.06 -9.31 -5.12
C LYS A 45 9.20 -8.18 -4.12
N ARG A 46 8.96 -8.45 -2.82
CA ARG A 46 9.16 -7.44 -1.77
C ARG A 46 10.62 -7.02 -1.68
N THR A 47 11.55 -7.99 -1.69
CA THR A 47 12.99 -7.72 -1.60
C THR A 47 13.46 -6.83 -2.76
N TRP A 48 13.02 -7.12 -3.98
CA TRP A 48 13.33 -6.27 -5.14
C TRP A 48 12.74 -4.87 -4.98
N ARG A 49 11.46 -4.77 -4.64
CA ARG A 49 10.75 -3.48 -4.51
C ARG A 49 11.33 -2.56 -3.44
N THR A 50 11.86 -3.13 -2.35
CA THR A 50 12.46 -2.37 -1.24
C THR A 50 13.99 -2.42 -1.25
N SER A 51 14.59 -2.74 -2.40
CA SER A 51 16.04 -2.69 -2.57
C SER A 51 16.47 -1.27 -2.90
N ALA A 52 17.66 -0.86 -2.45
CA ALA A 52 18.21 0.46 -2.75
C ALA A 52 18.26 0.72 -4.26
N LEU A 53 18.66 -0.29 -5.05
CA LEU A 53 18.70 -0.18 -6.51
C LEU A 53 17.33 0.15 -7.12
N PHE A 54 16.26 -0.48 -6.63
CA PHE A 54 14.91 -0.23 -7.13
C PHE A 54 14.40 1.15 -6.70
N GLU A 55 14.65 1.53 -5.46
CA GLU A 55 14.27 2.84 -4.93
C GLU A 55 15.00 3.99 -5.63
N GLU A 56 16.28 3.82 -5.94
CA GLU A 56 17.09 4.78 -6.69
C GLU A 56 16.65 4.86 -8.16
N ALA A 57 16.53 3.71 -8.84
CA ALA A 57 16.19 3.68 -10.26
C ALA A 57 14.76 4.20 -10.55
N LEU A 58 13.85 4.10 -9.58
CA LEU A 58 12.46 4.53 -9.70
C LEU A 58 12.11 5.66 -8.73
N ALA A 59 13.11 6.45 -8.31
CA ALA A 59 12.91 7.55 -7.38
C ALA A 59 11.76 8.48 -7.82
N GLY A 60 10.86 8.82 -6.89
CA GLY A 60 9.64 9.59 -7.18
C GLY A 60 8.49 8.80 -7.82
N HIS A 61 8.73 7.56 -8.28
CA HIS A 61 7.77 6.69 -8.97
C HIS A 61 7.48 5.39 -8.21
N VAL A 62 7.75 5.36 -6.89
CA VAL A 62 7.44 4.20 -6.04
C VAL A 62 6.17 4.47 -5.24
N GLY A 63 5.21 3.54 -5.31
CA GLY A 63 3.99 3.55 -4.53
C GLY A 63 4.14 2.96 -3.14
N THR A 64 3.22 3.32 -2.26
CA THR A 64 3.18 2.84 -0.87
C THR A 64 2.00 1.92 -0.65
N ARG A 65 2.26 0.76 -0.06
CA ARG A 65 1.23 -0.20 0.35
C ARG A 65 0.80 0.10 1.78
N THR A 66 -0.44 0.52 1.99
CA THR A 66 -0.92 0.92 3.32
C THR A 66 -2.40 0.59 3.53
N LYS A 67 -2.80 0.52 4.80
CA LYS A 67 -4.21 0.51 5.23
C LYS A 67 -4.62 1.80 5.93
N ARG A 68 -3.66 2.70 6.14
CA ARG A 68 -3.74 3.78 7.13
C ARG A 68 -4.05 5.14 6.51
N LEU A 69 -4.52 5.21 5.27
CA LEU A 69 -4.77 6.50 4.62
C LEU A 69 -5.77 7.36 5.42
N GLY A 70 -6.87 6.75 5.89
CA GLY A 70 -7.84 7.45 6.74
C GLY A 70 -7.25 7.87 8.08
N SER A 71 -6.51 6.98 8.74
CA SER A 71 -5.84 7.30 10.01
C SER A 71 -4.79 8.40 9.89
N GLU A 72 -4.01 8.39 8.80
CA GLU A 72 -3.03 9.42 8.45
C GLU A 72 -3.74 10.76 8.20
N ALA A 73 -4.83 10.76 7.40
CA ALA A 73 -5.63 11.96 7.13
C ALA A 73 -6.32 12.52 8.39
N TYR A 74 -6.91 11.67 9.23
CA TYR A 74 -7.54 12.08 10.49
C TYR A 74 -6.55 12.79 11.42
N LYS A 75 -5.36 12.21 11.57
CA LYS A 75 -4.31 12.78 12.40
C LYS A 75 -3.90 14.16 11.90
N GLU A 76 -3.68 14.30 10.59
CA GLU A 76 -3.30 15.56 9.96
C GLU A 76 -4.41 16.63 10.07
N LEU A 77 -5.68 16.25 9.92
CA LEU A 77 -6.83 17.16 10.12
C LEU A 77 -6.93 17.66 11.57
N LYS A 78 -6.73 16.77 12.55
CA LYS A 78 -6.73 17.14 13.97
C LYS A 78 -5.55 18.04 14.33
N GLU A 79 -4.35 17.75 13.82
CA GLU A 79 -3.17 18.59 14.04
C GLU A 79 -3.36 20.01 13.47
N LYS A 80 -4.13 20.14 12.38
CA LYS A 80 -4.49 21.43 11.78
C LYS A 80 -5.70 22.13 12.44
N GLY A 81 -6.23 21.58 13.54
CA GLY A 81 -7.24 22.25 14.37
C GLY A 81 -8.69 22.07 13.90
N LEU A 82 -8.96 21.07 13.06
CA LEU A 82 -10.32 20.71 12.68
C LEU A 82 -11.04 20.00 13.84
N ASP A 83 -12.35 20.19 13.96
CA ASP A 83 -13.12 19.54 15.02
C ASP A 83 -13.15 18.02 14.84
N GLU A 84 -13.27 17.30 15.95
CA GLU A 84 -13.17 15.84 15.97
C GLU A 84 -14.23 15.14 15.12
N LYS A 85 -15.44 15.70 15.04
CA LYS A 85 -16.55 15.09 14.29
C LYS A 85 -16.32 15.22 12.80
N THR A 86 -16.00 16.43 12.33
CA THR A 86 -15.72 16.71 10.93
C THR A 86 -14.42 16.03 10.47
N ALA A 87 -13.39 15.96 11.32
CA ALA A 87 -12.17 15.21 11.03
C ALA A 87 -12.45 13.70 10.86
N ALA A 88 -13.26 13.10 11.74
CA ALA A 88 -13.64 11.69 11.65
C ALA A 88 -14.44 11.41 10.38
N ALA A 89 -15.49 12.20 10.10
CA ALA A 89 -16.30 12.05 8.90
C ALA A 89 -15.48 12.21 7.61
N SER A 90 -14.55 13.17 7.58
CA SER A 90 -13.65 13.39 6.44
C SER A 90 -12.69 12.22 6.25
N ALA A 91 -12.11 11.69 7.33
CA ALA A 91 -11.22 10.54 7.28
C ALA A 91 -11.93 9.27 6.79
N GLU A 92 -13.16 9.01 7.22
CA GLU A 92 -13.99 7.91 6.75
C GLU A 92 -14.27 8.02 5.24
N LYS A 93 -14.69 9.21 4.78
CA LYS A 93 -14.94 9.48 3.36
C LYS A 93 -13.68 9.29 2.51
N ILE A 94 -12.55 9.83 2.94
CA ILE A 94 -11.27 9.69 2.23
C ILE A 94 -10.84 8.22 2.18
N ALA A 95 -10.90 7.49 3.30
CA ALA A 95 -10.55 6.08 3.35
C ALA A 95 -11.45 5.22 2.45
N GLY A 96 -12.77 5.52 2.44
CA GLY A 96 -13.77 4.83 1.63
C GLY A 96 -13.50 4.85 0.13
N VAL A 97 -12.79 5.87 -0.38
CA VAL A 97 -12.35 5.95 -1.78
C VAL A 97 -11.35 4.84 -2.14
N PHE A 98 -10.53 4.41 -1.19
CA PHE A 98 -9.44 3.44 -1.41
C PHE A 98 -9.79 2.02 -0.98
N GLY A 99 -10.95 1.82 -0.35
CA GLY A 99 -11.49 0.52 0.00
C GLY A 99 -12.41 0.57 1.20
N LYS A 100 -12.99 -0.59 1.52
CA LYS A 100 -13.89 -0.74 2.65
C LYS A 100 -13.19 -0.48 3.99
N LEU A 101 -13.82 0.34 4.84
CA LEU A 101 -13.38 0.57 6.21
C LEU A 101 -13.42 -0.71 7.06
N ARG A 102 -12.44 -0.84 7.95
CA ARG A 102 -12.38 -1.94 8.91
C ARG A 102 -13.51 -1.79 9.93
N LYS A 103 -14.18 -2.89 10.25
CA LYS A 103 -15.16 -2.93 11.35
C LYS A 103 -14.43 -3.01 12.69
N VAL A 104 -14.39 -1.90 13.42
CA VAL A 104 -13.90 -1.80 14.80
C VAL A 104 -14.83 -0.87 15.59
N GLU A 105 -14.74 -0.91 16.92
CA GLU A 105 -15.52 0.00 17.79
C GLU A 105 -15.01 1.44 17.68
N LYS A 106 -15.90 2.42 17.90
CA LYS A 106 -15.55 3.85 17.87
C LYS A 106 -14.55 4.18 18.97
N GLY A 107 -13.46 4.88 18.62
CA GLY A 107 -12.37 5.23 19.53
C GLY A 107 -11.20 4.25 19.53
N GLU A 108 -11.25 3.16 18.75
CA GLU A 108 -10.08 2.29 18.56
C GLU A 108 -9.04 2.91 17.61
N ALA A 109 -7.75 2.61 17.85
CA ALA A 109 -6.63 3.15 17.07
C ALA A 109 -6.65 2.83 15.55
N LYS A 110 -7.58 1.99 15.09
CA LYS A 110 -7.71 1.52 13.69
C LYS A 110 -9.07 1.84 13.06
N GLU A 111 -9.85 2.73 13.67
CA GLU A 111 -11.19 3.12 13.22
C GLU A 111 -11.22 3.57 11.76
N PHE A 112 -10.22 4.35 11.35
CA PHE A 112 -10.12 4.89 9.99
C PHE A 112 -9.20 4.07 9.06
N GLU A 113 -8.80 2.86 9.46
CA GLU A 113 -8.05 1.98 8.58
C GLU A 113 -9.00 1.24 7.62
N ILE A 114 -8.57 1.05 6.38
CA ILE A 114 -9.26 0.16 5.45
C ILE A 114 -8.95 -1.31 5.75
N GLU A 115 -9.87 -2.20 5.43
CA GLU A 115 -9.76 -3.63 5.71
C GLU A 115 -8.63 -4.29 4.91
N GLN A 116 -8.46 -3.87 3.65
CA GLN A 116 -7.49 -4.44 2.72
C GLN A 116 -6.32 -3.48 2.45
N LEU A 117 -5.15 -4.03 2.12
CA LEU A 117 -3.99 -3.21 1.73
C LEU A 117 -4.22 -2.62 0.34
N VAL A 118 -4.21 -1.30 0.24
CA VAL A 118 -4.18 -0.61 -1.05
C VAL A 118 -2.74 -0.25 -1.43
N HIS A 119 -2.42 -0.25 -2.72
CA HIS A 119 -1.14 0.21 -3.25
C HIS A 119 -1.34 1.57 -3.92
N VAL A 120 -0.76 2.61 -3.33
CA VAL A 120 -1.12 4.01 -3.61
C VAL A 120 0.09 4.71 -4.19
N GLY A 121 -0.10 5.45 -5.29
CA GLY A 121 0.95 6.26 -5.89
C GLY A 121 1.27 7.53 -5.08
N LEU A 122 2.39 8.17 -5.42
CA LEU A 122 2.77 9.45 -4.80
C LEU A 122 1.73 10.55 -5.06
N GLU A 123 1.22 10.62 -6.29
CA GLU A 123 0.20 11.60 -6.72
C GLU A 123 -1.09 11.49 -5.91
N GLU A 124 -1.53 10.27 -5.62
CA GLU A 124 -2.73 10.01 -4.82
C GLU A 124 -2.52 10.46 -3.36
N ARG A 125 -1.32 10.26 -2.81
CA ARG A 125 -0.96 10.77 -1.47
C ARG A 125 -0.89 12.29 -1.43
N GLN A 126 -0.30 12.90 -2.44
CA GLN A 126 -0.24 14.37 -2.56
C GLN A 126 -1.65 14.95 -2.69
N ALA A 127 -2.54 14.32 -3.47
CA ALA A 127 -3.94 14.74 -3.58
C ALA A 127 -4.69 14.63 -2.24
N ILE A 128 -4.46 13.57 -1.46
CA ILE A 128 -5.02 13.45 -0.10
C ILE A 128 -4.51 14.58 0.81
N SER A 129 -3.20 14.83 0.82
CA SER A 129 -2.61 15.88 1.67
C SER A 129 -3.10 17.27 1.29
N ALA A 130 -3.18 17.59 -0.01
CA ALA A 130 -3.75 18.84 -0.50
C ALA A 130 -5.24 18.98 -0.13
N LEU A 131 -6.01 17.89 -0.22
CA LEU A 131 -7.41 17.91 0.23
C LEU A 131 -7.49 18.18 1.74
N VAL A 132 -6.66 17.51 2.55
CA VAL A 132 -6.62 17.73 4.00
C VAL A 132 -6.28 19.18 4.35
N GLU A 133 -5.38 19.82 3.60
CA GLU A 133 -5.09 21.25 3.74
C GLU A 133 -6.32 22.13 3.49
N THR A 134 -7.02 21.91 2.38
CA THR A 134 -8.24 22.66 2.04
C THR A 134 -9.33 22.47 3.09
N LEU A 135 -9.58 21.23 3.53
CA LEU A 135 -10.61 20.92 4.52
C LEU A 135 -10.32 21.56 5.89
N ALA A 136 -9.05 21.57 6.29
CA ALA A 136 -8.63 22.22 7.53
C ALA A 136 -8.81 23.74 7.47
N ALA A 137 -8.50 24.36 6.32
CA ALA A 137 -8.66 25.80 6.13
C ALA A 137 -10.13 26.24 6.10
N GLU A 138 -10.98 25.49 5.40
CA GLU A 138 -12.40 25.81 5.19
C GLU A 138 -13.31 25.28 6.31
N LYS A 139 -12.78 24.46 7.22
CA LYS A 139 -13.50 23.84 8.34
C LYS A 139 -14.77 23.09 7.92
N ARG A 140 -14.69 22.31 6.84
CA ARG A 140 -15.82 21.55 6.30
C ARG A 140 -15.44 20.11 5.94
N GLU A 141 -16.46 19.33 5.59
CA GLU A 141 -16.30 18.00 5.02
C GLU A 141 -16.00 18.05 3.51
N PRO A 142 -15.38 16.99 2.95
CA PRO A 142 -15.12 16.89 1.52
C PRO A 142 -16.40 16.66 0.71
N ASN A 143 -16.41 17.26 -0.49
CA ASN A 143 -17.44 17.08 -1.50
C ASN A 143 -17.13 15.87 -2.40
N ASP A 144 -18.15 15.33 -3.07
CA ASP A 144 -18.01 14.13 -3.92
C ASP A 144 -16.98 14.29 -5.05
N ASP A 145 -16.83 15.50 -5.59
CA ASP A 145 -15.83 15.78 -6.63
C ASP A 145 -14.40 15.78 -6.09
N GLU A 146 -14.21 16.21 -4.85
CA GLU A 146 -12.90 16.24 -4.17
C GLU A 146 -12.45 14.82 -3.77
N LEU A 147 -13.41 13.90 -3.60
CA LEU A 147 -13.16 12.50 -3.28
C LEU A 147 -12.70 11.67 -4.50
N LYS A 148 -12.56 12.26 -5.70
CA LYS A 148 -11.99 11.62 -6.89
C LYS A 148 -10.46 11.50 -6.82
N LEU A 149 -9.96 10.99 -5.70
CA LEU A 149 -8.54 10.87 -5.35
C LEU A 149 -7.88 9.66 -6.01
N LEU A 150 -8.63 8.57 -6.21
CA LEU A 150 -8.12 7.34 -6.79
C LEU A 150 -7.85 7.50 -8.29
N ARG A 151 -6.59 7.28 -8.71
CA ARG A 151 -6.18 7.39 -10.11
C ARG A 151 -6.25 6.03 -10.79
N HIS A 152 -6.87 5.94 -11.96
CA HIS A 152 -6.89 4.70 -12.73
C HIS A 152 -5.50 4.30 -13.25
N LYS A 153 -4.65 5.29 -13.56
CA LYS A 153 -3.27 5.10 -14.02
C LYS A 153 -2.33 5.93 -13.14
N PRO A 154 -1.96 5.43 -11.95
CA PRO A 154 -1.02 6.15 -11.09
C PRO A 154 0.37 6.16 -11.74
N ALA A 155 1.13 7.25 -11.56
CA ALA A 155 2.52 7.32 -12.05
C ALA A 155 3.52 6.42 -11.30
N ALA A 156 3.04 5.57 -10.38
CA ALA A 156 3.87 4.64 -9.65
C ALA A 156 4.23 3.41 -10.51
N ALA A 157 5.51 3.29 -10.87
CA ALA A 157 6.02 2.20 -11.69
C ALA A 157 5.83 0.83 -11.02
N ASP A 158 5.96 0.75 -9.70
CA ASP A 158 5.78 -0.50 -8.96
C ASP A 158 4.31 -0.96 -8.92
N VAL A 159 3.35 -0.04 -9.04
CA VAL A 159 1.92 -0.37 -9.25
C VAL A 159 1.72 -0.97 -10.63
N ALA A 160 2.35 -0.41 -11.67
CA ALA A 160 2.28 -0.96 -13.02
C ALA A 160 2.95 -2.35 -13.11
N LEU A 161 4.08 -2.55 -12.42
CA LEU A 161 4.82 -3.81 -12.43
C LEU A 161 4.14 -4.92 -11.61
N PHE A 162 3.56 -4.59 -10.45
CA PHE A 162 3.04 -5.59 -9.51
C PHE A 162 1.52 -5.65 -9.42
N GLY A 163 0.83 -4.71 -10.06
CA GLY A 163 -0.61 -4.57 -10.02
C GLY A 163 -1.13 -3.96 -8.72
N ARG A 164 -2.37 -3.46 -8.78
CA ARG A 164 -3.13 -2.98 -7.63
C ARG A 164 -4.46 -3.73 -7.56
N MET A 165 -4.77 -4.25 -6.38
CA MET A 165 -6.07 -4.81 -6.07
C MET A 165 -6.84 -3.80 -5.23
N LEU A 166 -8.12 -3.59 -5.58
CA LEU A 166 -9.09 -2.77 -4.85
C LEU A 166 -10.32 -3.65 -4.62
N ALA A 167 -10.99 -3.46 -3.49
CA ALA A 167 -12.19 -4.21 -3.10
C ALA A 167 -13.38 -3.29 -2.89
#